data_AF-A0ABD5W124-F1
#
_entry.id   AF-A0ABD5W124-F1
#
_cell.length_a   1.000
_cell.length_b   1.000
_cell.length_c   1.000
_cell.angle_alpha   90.00
_cell.angle_beta   90.00
_cell.angle_gamma   90.00
#
_symmetry.space_group_name_H-M   'P 1'
#
loop_
_entity.id
_entity.type
_entity.pdbx_description
1 polymer ?
#
loop_
_entity_poly.entity_id
_entity_poly.type
_entity_poly.pdbx_seq_one_letter_code
_entity_poly.pdbx_strand_id
1 'polypeptide(L)' 'MVVLWLIYPVIWMLAPVGLGLMQINTSGLVVAYLDIVSKVGFGLIALSGQLSAETASTATEVAAD' A
#
# COMPACT_ATOMS: atom_id res chain seq x y z
N MET A 1 -0.41 -1.77 -6.45
CA MET A 1 -1.51 -2.71 -6.15
C MET A 1 -1.16 -4.16 -6.46
N VAL A 2 -0.66 -4.50 -7.66
CA VAL A 2 -0.24 -5.89 -8.00
C VAL A 2 0.81 -6.46 -7.03
N VAL A 3 1.83 -5.68 -6.65
CA VAL A 3 2.93 -6.12 -5.77
C VAL A 3 2.43 -6.53 -4.37
N LEU A 4 1.48 -5.77 -3.81
CA LEU A 4 0.90 -6.06 -2.49
C LEU A 4 0.01 -7.31 -2.51
N TRP A 5 -0.65 -7.55 -3.65
CA TRP A 5 -1.49 -8.71 -3.85
C TRP A 5 -0.67 -10.01 -3.93
N LEU A 6 0.55 -9.96 -4.48
CA LEU A 6 1.48 -11.11 -4.54
C LEU A 6 2.13 -11.43 -3.18
N ILE A 7 2.21 -10.47 -2.27
CA ILE A 7 2.74 -10.68 -0.92
C ILE A 7 1.76 -11.47 -0.03
N TYR A 8 0.45 -11.30 -0.24
CA TYR A 8 -0.59 -11.98 0.53
C TYR A 8 -0.50 -13.53 0.49
N PRO A 9 -0.37 -14.20 -0.69
CA PRO A 9 -0.20 -15.65 -0.75
C PRO A 9 1.14 -16.12 -0.19
N VAL A 10 2.21 -15.32 -0.27
CA VAL A 10 3.52 -15.66 0.31
C VAL A 10 3.42 -15.71 1.83
N ILE A 11 2.76 -14.73 2.46
CA ILE A 11 2.58 -14.72 3.92
C ILE A 11 1.69 -15.85 4.36
N TRP A 12 0.63 -16.15 3.59
CA TRP A 12 -0.23 -17.28 3.88
C TRP A 12 0.54 -18.60 3.83
N MET A 13 1.48 -18.76 2.89
CA MET A 13 2.41 -19.89 2.84
C MET A 13 3.35 -19.95 4.05
N LEU A 14 3.88 -18.81 4.52
CA LEU A 14 4.81 -18.76 5.66
C LEU A 14 4.12 -18.82 7.03
N ALA A 15 2.83 -18.48 7.10
CA ALA A 15 2.04 -18.47 8.31
C ALA A 15 1.92 -19.88 8.93
N PRO A 16 1.54 -19.98 10.22
CA PRO A 16 1.36 -21.27 10.88
C PRO A 16 0.35 -22.20 10.18
N VAL A 17 -0.59 -21.64 9.43
CA VAL A 17 -1.58 -22.36 8.61
C VAL A 17 -1.00 -22.96 7.32
N GLY A 18 0.19 -22.52 6.89
CA GLY A 18 0.93 -23.01 5.73
C GLY A 18 2.09 -23.91 6.16
N LEU A 19 3.31 -23.37 6.14
CA LEU A 19 4.55 -24.10 6.44
C LEU A 19 4.94 -24.14 7.92
N GLY A 20 4.25 -23.41 8.80
CA GLY A 20 4.55 -23.46 10.24
C GLY A 20 5.80 -22.69 10.68
N LEU A 21 6.43 -21.93 9.79
CA LEU A 21 7.72 -21.27 10.03
C LEU A 21 7.62 -19.99 10.87
N MET A 22 6.41 -19.44 11.02
CA MET A 22 6.13 -18.26 11.85
C MET A 22 5.20 -18.62 13.02
N GLN A 23 5.49 -18.08 14.22
CA GLN A 23 4.58 -18.15 15.35
C GLN A 23 3.37 -17.23 15.14
N ILE A 24 2.23 -17.58 15.75
CA ILE A 24 0.94 -16.88 15.57
C ILE A 24 1.03 -15.37 15.83
N ASN A 25 1.78 -14.97 16.87
CA ASN A 25 2.00 -13.56 17.23
C ASN A 25 2.80 -12.83 16.15
N THR A 26 3.83 -13.46 15.58
CA THR A 26 4.66 -12.89 14.51
C THR A 26 3.86 -12.74 13.22
N SER A 27 3.01 -13.71 12.86
CA SER A 27 2.12 -13.59 11.69
C SER A 27 1.14 -12.44 11.79
N GLY A 28 0.56 -12.21 12.97
CA GLY A 28 -0.31 -11.06 13.19
C GLY A 28 0.42 -9.73 12.98
N LEU A 29 1.64 -9.60 13.52
CA LEU A 29 2.43 -8.37 13.39
C LEU A 29 2.87 -8.10 11.93
N VAL A 30 3.27 -9.13 11.20
CA VAL A 30 3.68 -8.99 9.79
C VAL A 30 2.49 -8.54 8.92
N VAL A 31 1.32 -9.16 9.11
CA VAL A 31 0.10 -8.77 8.38
C VAL A 31 -0.31 -7.34 8.74
N ALA A 32 -0.32 -6.99 10.03
CA ALA A 32 -0.67 -5.64 10.48
C ALA A 32 0.28 -4.57 9.89
N TYR A 33 1.59 -4.83 9.89
CA TYR A 33 2.58 -3.94 9.29
C TYR A 33 2.33 -3.74 7.79
N LEU A 34 2.05 -4.82 7.08
CA LEU A 34 1.72 -4.76 5.66
C LEU A 34 0.42 -4.03 5.38
N ASP A 35 -0.57 -4.18 6.24
CA ASP A 35 -1.84 -3.48 6.11
C ASP A 35 -1.64 -1.95 6.27
N ILE A 36 -0.76 -1.54 7.20
CA ILE A 36 -0.38 -0.13 7.36
C ILE A 36 0.37 0.37 6.13
N VAL A 37 1.40 -0.32 5.66
CA VAL A 37 2.20 0.11 4.50
C VAL A 37 1.34 0.17 3.24
N SER A 38 0.47 -0.81 3.03
CA SER A 38 -0.41 -0.86 1.86
C SER A 38 -1.52 0.19 1.90
N LYS A 39 -2.07 0.53 3.05
CA LYS A 39 -3.15 1.53 3.16
C LYS A 39 -2.61 2.95 3.29
N VAL A 40 -1.72 3.18 4.25
CA VAL A 40 -1.15 4.50 4.55
C VAL A 40 -0.15 4.91 3.47
N GLY A 41 0.72 3.99 3.03
CA GLY A 41 1.70 4.28 1.99
C GLY A 41 1.04 4.60 0.64
N PHE A 42 0.05 3.80 0.20
CA PHE A 42 -0.71 4.16 -1.02
C PHE A 42 -1.59 5.39 -0.82
N GLY A 43 -2.18 5.59 0.36
CA GLY A 43 -2.99 6.77 0.64
C GLY A 43 -2.20 8.07 0.49
N LEU A 44 -0.97 8.11 1.03
CA LEU A 44 -0.06 9.25 0.86
C LEU A 44 0.34 9.47 -0.60
N ILE A 45 0.71 8.41 -1.31
CA ILE A 45 1.08 8.50 -2.73
C ILE A 45 -0.10 9.00 -3.57
N ALA A 46 -1.31 8.50 -3.31
CA ALA A 46 -2.53 8.93 -4.01
C ALA A 46 -2.84 10.41 -3.74
N LEU A 47 -2.72 10.86 -2.49
CA LEU A 47 -2.93 12.25 -2.11
C LEU A 47 -1.90 13.18 -2.77
N SER A 48 -0.61 12.79 -2.78
CA SER A 48 0.43 13.54 -3.50
C SER A 48 0.16 13.60 -5.01
N GLY A 49 -0.37 12.53 -5.60
CA GLY A 49 -0.80 12.52 -7.00
C GLY A 49 -1.96 13.48 -7.28
N GLN A 50 -2.96 13.52 -6.39
CA GLN A 50 -4.09 14.45 -6.50
C GLN A 50 -3.66 15.92 -6.38
N LEU A 51 -2.81 16.25 -5.40
CA LEU A 51 -2.26 17.60 -5.22
C LEU A 51 -1.46 18.05 -6.46
N SER A 52 -0.68 17.13 -7.05
CA SER A 52 0.10 17.39 -8.25
C SER A 52 -0.80 17.63 -9.47
N ALA A 53 -1.88 16.83 -9.61
CA ALA A 53 -2.85 16.98 -10.67
C ALA A 53 -3.65 18.29 -10.56
N GLU A 54 -4.04 18.68 -9.34
CA GLU A 54 -4.75 19.93 -9.07
C GLU A 54 -3.87 21.15 -9.41
N THR A 55 -2.61 21.14 -8.98
CA THR A 55 -1.63 22.19 -9.32
C THR A 55 -1.47 22.35 -10.84
N ALA A 56 -1.41 21.23 -11.58
CA ALA A 56 -1.31 21.25 -13.03
C ALA A 56 -2.58 21.79 -13.72
N SER A 57 -3.76 21.49 -13.18
CA SER A 57 -5.03 22.03 -13.65
C SER A 57 -5.09 23.56 -13.51
N THR A 58 -4.78 24.07 -12.32
CA THR A 58 -4.76 25.53 -12.06
C THR A 58 -3.74 26.25 -12.94
N ALA A 59 -2.55 25.68 -13.17
CA ALA A 59 -1.54 26.26 -14.04
C ALA A 59 -2.00 26.38 -15.51
N THR A 60 -2.80 25.42 -15.98
CA THR A 60 -3.34 25.44 -17.36
C THR A 60 -4.41 26.52 -17.53
N GLU A 61 -5.25 26.72 -16.52
CA GLU A 61 -6.32 27.75 -16.52
C GLU A 61 -5.75 29.17 -16.56
N VAL A 62 -4.68 29.44 -15.79
CA VAL A 62 -4.00 30.74 -15.78
C VAL A 62 -3.26 31.04 -17.09
N ALA A 63 -2.78 30.02 -17.81
CA ALA A 63 -2.05 30.22 -19.08
C ALA A 63 -2.98 30.42 -20.29
N ALA A 64 -4.28 30.18 -20.13
CA ALA A 64 -5.29 30.34 -21.18
C ALA A 64 -5.93 31.74 -21.21
N ASP A 65 -5.56 32.63 -20.26
CA ASP A 65 -5.97 34.03 -20.17
C ASP A 65 -4.91 34.97 -20.78
#